data_AF-A0A2J7PST8-F1
#
_entry.id   AF-A0A2J7PST8-F1
#
_cell.length_a   1.000
_cell.length_b   1.000
_cell.length_c   1.000
_cell.angle_alpha   90.00
_cell.angle_beta   90.00
_cell.angle_gamma   90.00
#
_symmetry.space_group_name_H-M   'P 1'
#
loop_
_entity.id
_entity.type
_entity.pdbx_description
1 polymer ?
#
loop_
_entity_poly.entity_id
_entity_poly.type
_entity_poly.pdbx_seq_one_letter_code
_entity_poly.pdbx_strand_id
1 'polypeptide(L)'
;MAPLPGVVQIQGDITKKGTAEAIIEHFEGKSAHLVLCDGAPDVTGLPDFDEYVQAQLLLAAFNIATNVLVPEGTFLAKLFCGKDVLVLLSHLQKFFKEVVIAKPRTSRNSSIESFVLCKTYCPPLQYVPNIDKSLLGSPELLDSPHPRFPFKACGNQISYDSDTTYPLQLEDSTSYEYREPEQAPISPPYAHFLSLQHNHKIRTLH
;
A
#
# COMPACT_ATOMS: atom_id res chain seq x y z
N MET A 1 16.15 5.92 -0.67
CA MET A 1 15.62 7.00 0.18
C MET A 1 16.81 7.66 0.87
N ALA A 2 16.82 8.98 1.00
CA ALA A 2 17.88 9.64 1.76
C ALA A 2 17.78 9.27 3.26
N PRO A 3 18.89 9.16 4.01
CA PRO A 3 18.86 8.90 5.44
C PRO A 3 18.03 9.94 6.20
N LEU A 4 17.17 9.48 7.10
CA LEU A 4 16.32 10.34 7.93
C LEU A 4 16.75 10.21 9.40
N PRO A 5 17.00 11.33 10.11
CA PRO A 5 17.35 11.29 11.53
C PRO A 5 16.29 10.55 12.36
N GLY A 6 16.74 9.63 13.23
CA GLY A 6 15.85 8.83 14.08
C GLY A 6 15.08 7.71 13.36
N VAL A 7 15.34 7.49 12.06
CA VAL A 7 14.73 6.41 11.27
C VAL A 7 15.79 5.41 10.85
N VAL A 8 15.60 4.15 11.23
CA VAL A 8 16.41 3.06 10.69
C VAL A 8 15.85 2.67 9.33
N GLN A 9 16.72 2.65 8.33
CA GLN A 9 16.36 2.34 6.95
C GLN A 9 17.00 1.02 6.54
N ILE A 10 16.14 0.07 6.14
CA ILE A 10 16.57 -1.21 5.57
C ILE A 10 16.20 -1.16 4.08
N GLN A 11 17.21 -1.25 3.22
CA GLN A 11 17.00 -1.32 1.78
C GLN A 11 16.95 -2.78 1.34
N GLY A 12 15.80 -3.20 0.83
CA GLY A 12 15.62 -4.54 0.29
C GLY A 12 14.24 -4.71 -0.32
N ASP A 13 14.05 -5.84 -0.99
CA ASP A 13 12.76 -6.28 -1.52
C ASP A 13 12.02 -7.04 -0.42
N ILE A 14 10.86 -6.54 0.01
CA ILE A 14 10.08 -7.10 1.12
C ILE A 14 9.51 -8.50 0.80
N THR A 15 9.52 -8.92 -0.47
CA THR A 15 9.15 -10.29 -0.86
C THR A 15 10.29 -11.29 -0.65
N LYS A 16 11.51 -10.82 -0.38
CA LYS A 16 12.68 -11.66 -0.09
C LYS A 16 12.76 -11.94 1.39
N LYS A 17 13.00 -13.22 1.71
CA LYS A 17 13.22 -13.71 3.07
C LYS A 17 14.27 -12.90 3.83
N GLY A 18 15.45 -12.68 3.23
CA GLY A 18 16.53 -11.95 3.91
C GLY A 18 16.17 -10.51 4.30
N THR A 19 15.38 -9.80 3.49
CA THR A 19 14.88 -8.46 3.86
C THR A 19 13.95 -8.55 5.06
N ALA A 20 13.04 -9.51 5.03
CA ALA A 20 12.03 -9.69 6.06
C ALA A 20 12.65 -10.15 7.39
N GLU A 21 13.65 -11.04 7.35
CA GLU A 21 14.48 -11.42 8.50
C GLU A 21 15.22 -10.21 9.08
N ALA A 22 15.88 -9.40 8.24
CA ALA A 22 16.58 -8.20 8.68
C ALA A 22 15.64 -7.21 9.39
N ILE A 23 14.39 -7.06 8.91
CA ILE A 23 13.37 -6.24 9.57
C ILE A 23 13.02 -6.82 10.94
N ILE A 24 12.76 -8.13 11.04
CA ILE A 24 12.38 -8.80 12.29
C ILE A 24 13.52 -8.73 13.32
N GLU A 25 14.75 -9.03 12.91
CA GLU A 25 15.94 -8.99 13.77
C GLU A 25 16.15 -7.60 14.37
N HIS A 26 15.85 -6.54 13.61
CA HIS A 26 15.99 -5.17 14.07
C HIS A 26 15.09 -4.82 15.28
N PHE A 27 13.98 -5.54 15.48
CA PHE A 27 13.13 -5.31 16.64
C PHE A 27 13.71 -5.90 17.95
N GLU A 28 14.76 -6.73 17.89
CA GLU A 28 15.46 -7.28 19.07
C GLU A 28 14.49 -7.93 20.09
N GLY A 29 13.49 -8.67 19.59
CA GLY A 29 12.46 -9.32 20.43
C GLY A 29 11.37 -8.38 20.95
N LYS A 30 11.39 -7.10 20.58
CA LYS A 30 10.26 -6.18 20.74
C LYS A 30 9.30 -6.33 19.55
N SER A 31 8.21 -5.58 19.61
CA SER A 31 7.16 -5.62 18.61
C SER A 31 6.65 -4.21 18.30
N ALA A 32 6.12 -4.03 17.10
CA ALA A 32 5.50 -2.82 16.60
C ALA A 32 4.05 -2.70 17.05
N HIS A 33 3.63 -1.49 17.41
CA HIS A 33 2.23 -1.14 17.65
C HIS A 33 1.46 -0.85 16.35
N LEU A 34 2.20 -0.40 15.33
CA LEU A 34 1.67 0.02 14.04
C LEU A 34 2.62 -0.44 12.94
N VAL A 35 2.08 -1.08 11.91
CA VAL A 35 2.79 -1.37 10.66
C VAL A 35 2.05 -0.68 9.51
N LEU A 36 2.79 0.09 8.71
CA LEU A 36 2.29 0.84 7.56
C LEU A 36 2.88 0.30 6.26
N CYS A 37 2.06 0.14 5.23
CA CYS A 37 2.51 -0.24 3.89
C CYS A 37 1.86 0.64 2.82
N ASP A 38 2.57 1.67 2.35
CA ASP A 38 2.12 2.54 1.26
C ASP A 38 2.66 2.11 -0.12
N GLY A 39 3.30 0.94 -0.19
CA GLY A 39 3.89 0.42 -1.42
C GLY A 39 2.83 0.16 -2.50
N ALA A 40 3.18 0.51 -3.75
CA ALA A 40 2.43 0.15 -4.93
C ALA A 40 3.39 -0.28 -6.05
N PRO A 41 3.04 -1.28 -6.87
CA PRO A 41 3.80 -1.63 -8.06
C PRO A 41 3.62 -0.56 -9.13
N ASP A 42 4.49 -0.59 -10.14
CA ASP A 42 4.26 0.18 -11.35
C ASP A 42 2.96 -0.26 -12.02
N VAL A 43 2.04 0.68 -12.21
CA VAL A 43 0.73 0.43 -12.81
C VAL A 43 0.93 0.12 -14.29
N THR A 44 0.52 -1.08 -14.71
CA THR A 44 0.65 -1.55 -16.09
C THR A 44 -0.48 -1.04 -16.99
N GLY A 45 -1.60 -0.61 -16.40
CA GLY A 45 -2.81 -0.21 -17.09
C GLY A 45 -3.78 -1.37 -17.36
N LEU A 46 -3.46 -2.56 -16.84
CA LEU A 46 -4.33 -3.73 -16.85
C LEU A 46 -4.94 -3.90 -15.45
N PRO A 47 -6.20 -3.46 -15.21
CA PRO A 47 -6.73 -3.31 -13.86
C PRO A 47 -6.71 -4.60 -13.03
N ASP A 48 -7.10 -5.73 -13.64
CA ASP A 48 -7.14 -7.03 -12.95
C ASP A 48 -5.73 -7.51 -12.56
N PHE A 49 -4.72 -7.22 -13.39
CA PHE A 49 -3.32 -7.58 -13.10
C PHE A 49 -2.72 -6.65 -12.04
N ASP A 50 -2.96 -5.35 -12.16
CA ASP A 50 -2.49 -4.34 -11.20
C ASP A 50 -3.09 -4.59 -9.80
N GLU A 51 -4.38 -4.95 -9.73
CA GLU A 51 -5.04 -5.39 -8.48
C GLU A 51 -4.37 -6.63 -7.88
N TYR A 52 -4.10 -7.65 -8.71
CA TYR A 52 -3.43 -8.86 -8.25
C TYR A 52 -2.05 -8.58 -7.67
N VAL A 53 -1.20 -7.82 -8.38
CA VAL A 53 0.16 -7.50 -7.92
C VAL A 53 0.13 -6.64 -6.65
N GLN A 54 -0.80 -5.68 -6.55
CA GLN A 54 -0.99 -4.92 -5.32
C GLN A 54 -1.38 -5.82 -4.14
N ALA A 55 -2.27 -6.79 -4.37
CA ALA A 55 -2.66 -7.77 -3.34
C ALA A 55 -1.47 -8.65 -2.91
N GLN A 56 -0.60 -9.06 -3.84
CA GLN A 56 0.64 -9.80 -3.51
C GLN A 56 1.55 -8.98 -2.59
N LEU A 57 1.74 -7.70 -2.91
CA LEU A 57 2.58 -6.80 -2.15
C LEU A 57 2.03 -6.58 -0.73
N LEU A 58 0.72 -6.38 -0.61
CA LEU A 58 0.04 -6.27 0.68
C LEU A 58 0.21 -7.53 1.52
N LEU A 59 0.04 -8.72 0.91
CA LEU A 59 0.20 -9.99 1.63
C LEU A 59 1.64 -10.26 2.06
N ALA A 60 2.63 -9.86 1.27
CA ALA A 60 4.03 -9.90 1.67
C ALA A 60 4.28 -8.99 2.88
N ALA A 61 3.80 -7.74 2.83
CA ALA A 61 3.90 -6.81 3.95
C ALA A 61 3.17 -7.33 5.20
N PHE A 62 1.99 -7.93 5.03
CA PHE A 62 1.22 -8.52 6.11
C PHE A 62 1.95 -9.72 6.72
N ASN A 63 2.62 -10.56 5.93
CA ASN A 63 3.41 -11.68 6.45
C ASN A 63 4.57 -11.20 7.34
N ILE A 64 5.21 -10.08 6.99
CA ILE A 64 6.20 -9.44 7.88
C ILE A 64 5.49 -8.91 9.13
N ALA A 65 4.34 -8.23 8.96
CA ALA A 65 3.57 -7.68 10.06
C ALA A 65 3.20 -8.74 11.11
N THR A 66 2.81 -9.96 10.71
CA THR A 66 2.44 -11.01 11.68
C THR A 66 3.60 -11.45 12.58
N ASN A 67 4.85 -11.24 12.16
CA ASN A 67 6.06 -11.53 12.95
C ASN A 67 6.42 -10.39 13.92
N VAL A 68 6.04 -9.15 13.62
CA VAL A 68 6.49 -7.98 14.38
C VAL A 68 5.38 -7.26 15.13
N LEU A 69 4.10 -7.51 14.84
CA LEU A 69 2.98 -6.76 15.42
C LEU A 69 2.61 -7.28 16.82
N VAL A 70 2.41 -6.37 17.79
CA VAL A 70 1.87 -6.73 19.12
C VAL A 70 0.41 -7.18 19.04
N PRO A 71 -0.06 -8.01 19.98
CA PRO A 71 -1.50 -8.16 20.22
C PRO A 71 -2.17 -6.80 20.37
N GLU A 72 -3.35 -6.65 19.79
CA GLU A 72 -4.11 -5.41 19.70
C GLU A 72 -3.48 -4.30 18.83
N GLY A 73 -2.36 -4.57 18.16
CA GLY A 73 -1.72 -3.67 17.21
C GLY A 73 -2.56 -3.38 15.96
N THR A 74 -2.11 -2.41 15.17
CA THR A 74 -2.78 -1.93 13.95
C THR A 74 -1.93 -2.14 12.71
N PHE A 75 -2.55 -2.59 11.62
CA PHE A 75 -1.95 -2.67 10.30
C PHE A 75 -2.72 -1.77 9.33
N LEU A 76 -2.01 -0.91 8.60
CA LEU A 76 -2.61 -0.02 7.61
C LEU A 76 -1.84 -0.14 6.30
N ALA A 77 -2.53 -0.51 5.22
CA ALA A 77 -1.89 -0.73 3.94
C ALA A 77 -2.70 -0.16 2.77
N LYS A 78 -1.99 0.28 1.73
CA LYS A 78 -2.57 0.64 0.44
C LYS A 78 -3.09 -0.61 -0.27
N LEU A 79 -4.27 -0.51 -0.87
CA LEU A 79 -4.84 -1.51 -1.77
C LEU A 79 -5.44 -0.86 -3.01
N PHE A 80 -5.68 -1.68 -4.03
CA PHE A 80 -6.56 -1.33 -5.13
C PHE A 80 -7.90 -2.01 -4.91
N CYS A 81 -8.95 -1.21 -4.75
CA CYS A 81 -10.30 -1.68 -4.44
C CYS A 81 -11.01 -2.10 -5.73
N GLY A 82 -10.58 -3.24 -6.30
CA GLY A 82 -11.18 -3.84 -7.48
C GLY A 82 -12.17 -4.96 -7.14
N LYS A 83 -12.27 -5.98 -7.99
CA LYS A 83 -13.32 -7.01 -7.90
C LYS A 83 -13.03 -8.05 -6.81
N ASP A 84 -11.77 -8.40 -6.63
CA ASP A 84 -11.33 -9.52 -5.78
C ASP A 84 -10.87 -9.07 -4.39
N VAL A 85 -10.91 -7.76 -4.12
CA VAL A 85 -10.57 -7.16 -2.83
C VAL A 85 -11.23 -7.84 -1.62
N LEU A 86 -12.47 -8.31 -1.75
CA LEU A 86 -13.21 -8.92 -0.64
C LEU A 86 -12.55 -10.21 -0.15
N VAL A 87 -11.92 -10.99 -1.04
CA VAL A 87 -11.18 -12.20 -0.69
C VAL A 87 -9.97 -11.83 0.17
N LEU A 88 -9.25 -10.78 -0.22
CA LEU A 88 -8.10 -10.27 0.53
C LEU A 88 -8.51 -9.79 1.93
N LEU A 89 -9.58 -8.99 2.03
CA LEU A 89 -10.07 -8.48 3.30
C LEU A 89 -10.57 -9.61 4.22
N SER A 90 -11.15 -10.67 3.67
CA SER A 90 -11.56 -11.86 4.42
C SER A 90 -10.38 -12.59 5.04
N HIS A 91 -9.23 -12.64 4.37
CA HIS A 91 -8.00 -13.16 4.96
C HIS A 91 -7.54 -12.31 6.15
N LEU A 92 -7.56 -10.98 6.01
CA LEU A 92 -7.17 -10.07 7.09
C LEU A 92 -8.12 -10.16 8.29
N GLN A 93 -9.43 -10.32 8.06
CA GLN A 93 -10.42 -10.43 9.14
C GLN A 93 -10.18 -11.62 10.08
N LYS A 94 -9.47 -12.67 9.64
CA LYS A 94 -9.08 -13.79 10.51
C LYS A 94 -8.06 -13.40 11.59
N PHE A 95 -7.35 -12.29 11.39
CA PHE A 95 -6.26 -11.84 12.25
C PHE A 95 -6.56 -10.53 12.98
N PHE A 96 -7.69 -9.87 12.68
CA PHE A 96 -8.03 -8.57 13.24
C PHE A 96 -9.51 -8.53 13.64
N LYS A 97 -9.82 -7.86 14.76
CA LYS A 97 -11.23 -7.71 15.18
C LYS A 97 -12.02 -6.77 14.27
N GLU A 98 -11.35 -5.79 13.67
CA GLU A 98 -11.97 -4.78 12.81
C GLU A 98 -11.12 -4.59 11.54
N VAL A 99 -11.77 -4.65 10.37
CA VAL A 99 -11.16 -4.41 9.06
C VAL A 99 -12.03 -3.40 8.31
N VAL A 100 -11.47 -2.26 7.95
CA VAL A 100 -12.18 -1.12 7.33
C VAL A 100 -11.48 -0.72 6.04
N ILE A 101 -12.25 -0.46 4.98
CA ILE A 101 -11.72 0.23 3.81
C ILE A 101 -11.78 1.73 4.08
N ALA A 102 -10.65 2.40 4.07
CA ALA A 102 -10.51 3.82 4.29
C ALA A 102 -10.10 4.53 2.99
N LYS A 103 -10.83 5.57 2.59
CA LYS A 103 -10.42 6.44 1.48
C LYS A 103 -10.21 7.86 2.01
N PRO A 104 -8.95 8.31 2.17
CA PRO A 104 -8.67 9.66 2.64
C PRO A 104 -8.97 10.70 1.55
N ARG A 105 -9.33 11.92 1.95
CA ARG A 105 -9.58 13.04 1.02
C ARG A 105 -8.36 13.42 0.16
N THR A 106 -7.16 13.07 0.63
CA THR A 106 -5.91 13.28 -0.12
C THR A 106 -5.68 12.25 -1.23
N SER A 107 -6.48 11.18 -1.29
CA SER A 107 -6.45 10.24 -2.41
C SER A 107 -7.43 10.70 -3.48
N ARG A 108 -6.99 10.70 -4.74
CA ARG A 108 -7.78 11.15 -5.89
C ARG A 108 -9.07 10.34 -5.99
N ASN A 109 -10.20 11.01 -6.22
CA ASN A 109 -11.48 10.32 -6.25
C ASN A 109 -11.56 9.32 -7.43
N SER A 110 -10.94 9.67 -8.55
CA SER A 110 -10.84 8.84 -9.76
C SER A 110 -9.96 7.60 -9.62
N SER A 111 -9.15 7.51 -8.56
CA SER A 111 -8.26 6.36 -8.33
C SER A 111 -9.01 5.18 -7.71
N ILE A 112 -8.67 3.95 -8.13
CA ILE A 112 -9.08 2.72 -7.44
C ILE A 112 -8.29 2.48 -6.14
N GLU A 113 -7.30 3.33 -5.87
CA GLU A 113 -6.55 3.34 -4.63
C GLU A 113 -7.47 3.58 -3.42
N SER A 114 -7.26 2.77 -2.40
CA SER A 114 -7.85 2.91 -1.07
C SER A 114 -6.87 2.33 -0.05
N PHE A 115 -7.19 2.45 1.23
CA PHE A 115 -6.39 1.89 2.31
C PHE A 115 -7.23 0.87 3.09
N VAL A 116 -6.62 -0.20 3.57
CA VAL A 116 -7.24 -1.12 4.51
C VAL A 116 -6.69 -0.80 5.89
N LEU A 117 -7.58 -0.49 6.81
CA LEU A 117 -7.28 -0.27 8.21
C LEU A 117 -7.71 -1.50 9.00
N CYS A 118 -6.74 -2.26 9.46
CA CYS A 118 -6.89 -3.47 10.26
C CYS A 118 -6.55 -3.13 11.72
N LYS A 119 -7.53 -3.21 12.62
CA LYS A 119 -7.39 -2.85 14.02
C LYS A 119 -7.55 -4.06 14.94
N THR A 120 -6.83 -3.98 16.06
CA THR A 120 -6.83 -4.98 17.11
C THR A 120 -6.37 -6.35 16.59
N TYR A 121 -5.05 -6.47 16.38
CA TYR A 121 -4.43 -7.74 15.99
C TYR A 121 -4.74 -8.85 17.00
N CYS A 122 -5.32 -9.93 16.52
CA CYS A 122 -5.77 -11.09 17.27
C CYS A 122 -5.57 -12.33 16.39
N PRO A 123 -4.32 -12.84 16.28
CA PRO A 123 -4.04 -14.02 15.47
C PRO A 123 -4.76 -15.26 16.04
N PRO A 124 -5.08 -16.27 15.22
CA PRO A 124 -5.63 -17.53 15.69
C PRO A 124 -4.72 -18.20 16.74
N LEU A 125 -5.32 -18.90 17.73
CA LEU A 125 -4.59 -19.45 18.90
C LEU A 125 -3.37 -20.34 18.57
N GLN A 126 -3.38 -21.02 17.43
CA GLN A 126 -2.29 -21.91 17.00
C GLN A 126 -1.50 -21.34 15.82
N TYR A 127 -1.71 -20.07 15.48
CA TYR A 127 -0.98 -19.44 14.40
C TYR A 127 0.43 -19.10 14.84
N VAL A 128 1.40 -19.71 14.16
CA VAL A 128 2.81 -19.38 14.28
C VAL A 128 3.21 -18.65 13.00
N PRO A 129 3.67 -17.38 13.09
CA PRO A 129 4.19 -16.65 11.95
C PRO A 129 5.29 -17.46 11.24
N ASN A 130 5.22 -17.53 9.91
CA ASN A 130 6.19 -18.26 9.11
C ASN A 130 6.49 -17.49 7.83
N ILE A 131 7.74 -17.04 7.70
CA ILE A 131 8.18 -16.21 6.59
C ILE A 131 8.28 -16.98 5.27
N ASP A 132 8.53 -18.30 5.35
CA ASP A 132 8.65 -19.21 4.20
C ASP A 132 7.27 -19.62 3.67
N LYS A 133 6.26 -19.68 4.55
CA LYS A 133 4.90 -20.00 4.16
C LYS A 133 4.20 -18.75 3.71
N SER A 134 4.19 -18.53 2.40
CA SER A 134 3.41 -17.47 1.82
C SER A 134 1.93 -17.63 2.19
N LEU A 135 1.32 -16.56 2.72
CA LEU A 135 -0.13 -16.46 2.89
C LEU A 135 -0.86 -16.46 1.53
N LEU A 136 -0.10 -16.40 0.44
CA LEU A 136 -0.54 -16.55 -0.94
C LEU A 136 -0.93 -18.00 -1.22
N GLY A 137 -2.22 -18.30 -1.15
CA GLY A 137 -2.78 -19.50 -1.80
C GLY A 137 -3.41 -20.54 -0.87
N SER A 138 -3.79 -20.22 0.36
CA SER A 138 -4.67 -21.12 1.13
C SER A 138 -6.06 -21.15 0.45
N PRO A 139 -6.50 -22.26 -0.17
CA PRO A 139 -7.74 -22.32 -0.95
C PRO A 139 -9.02 -22.35 -0.09
N GLU A 140 -8.87 -22.35 1.23
CA GLU A 140 -9.91 -22.73 2.21
C GLU A 140 -11.06 -21.72 2.38
N LEU A 141 -11.27 -20.77 1.47
CA LEU A 141 -12.07 -19.56 1.75
C LEU A 141 -13.13 -19.18 0.72
N LEU A 142 -13.34 -19.98 -0.32
CA LEU A 142 -14.38 -19.67 -1.31
C LEU A 142 -15.82 -19.93 -0.82
N ASP A 143 -16.00 -20.56 0.35
CA ASP A 143 -17.32 -20.97 0.86
C ASP A 143 -17.92 -20.05 1.96
N SER A 144 -17.29 -18.92 2.26
CA SER A 144 -17.85 -17.98 3.27
C SER A 144 -18.82 -16.97 2.64
N PRO A 145 -19.96 -16.66 3.29
CA PRO A 145 -20.91 -15.66 2.79
C PRO A 145 -20.19 -14.32 2.61
N HIS A 146 -20.37 -13.66 1.45
CA HIS A 146 -19.70 -12.41 1.08
C HIS A 146 -19.65 -11.40 2.26
N PRO A 147 -18.52 -11.29 2.97
CA PRO A 147 -18.45 -10.43 4.13
C PRO A 147 -18.54 -8.97 3.69
N ARG A 148 -19.36 -8.19 4.39
CA ARG A 148 -19.48 -6.75 4.16
C ARG A 148 -18.44 -6.02 5.01
N PHE A 149 -17.49 -5.36 4.36
CA PHE A 149 -16.52 -4.51 5.03
C PHE A 149 -17.01 -3.06 5.04
N PRO A 150 -16.93 -2.35 6.18
CA PRO A 150 -17.27 -0.95 6.24
C PRO A 150 -16.32 -0.11 5.37
N PHE A 151 -16.89 0.85 4.64
CA PHE A 151 -16.14 1.87 3.93
C PHE A 151 -16.20 3.19 4.70
N LYS A 152 -15.04 3.83 4.88
CA LYS A 152 -14.90 5.08 5.63
C LYS A 152 -14.17 6.12 4.80
N ALA A 153 -14.85 7.21 4.48
CA ALA A 153 -14.17 8.42 4.02
C ALA A 153 -13.39 9.05 5.20
N CYS A 154 -12.12 9.34 5.00
CA CYS A 154 -11.21 9.83 6.04
C CYS A 154 -10.72 11.26 5.75
N GLY A 155 -10.49 12.04 6.80
CA GLY A 155 -9.98 13.43 6.70
C GLY A 155 -10.92 14.46 7.33
N ASN A 156 -10.39 15.65 7.61
CA ASN A 156 -11.16 16.78 8.14
C ASN A 156 -11.67 17.66 6.98
N GLN A 157 -12.77 18.39 7.19
CA GLN A 157 -13.33 19.30 6.17
C GLN A 157 -12.36 20.42 5.74
N ILE A 158 -11.31 20.70 6.52
CA ILE A 158 -10.35 21.79 6.31
C ILE A 158 -9.09 21.33 5.53
N SER A 159 -8.94 20.03 5.23
CA SER A 159 -7.74 19.56 4.54
C SER A 159 -7.74 19.92 3.05
N TYR A 160 -6.54 20.06 2.49
CA TYR A 160 -6.33 20.12 1.03
C TYR A 160 -6.99 18.93 0.33
N ASP A 161 -7.58 19.22 -0.80
CA ASP A 161 -8.34 18.32 -1.66
C ASP A 161 -7.46 17.97 -2.86
N SER A 162 -7.23 16.67 -3.07
CA SER A 162 -6.34 16.19 -4.13
C SER A 162 -6.81 16.52 -5.55
N ASP A 163 -8.10 16.83 -5.72
CA ASP A 163 -8.70 17.16 -7.01
C ASP A 163 -8.89 18.68 -7.21
N THR A 164 -8.42 19.50 -6.25
CA THR A 164 -8.52 20.98 -6.30
C THR A 164 -7.16 21.64 -6.51
N THR A 165 -7.12 22.70 -7.31
CA THR A 165 -5.96 23.59 -7.43
C THR A 165 -6.08 24.74 -6.44
N TYR A 166 -5.05 24.97 -5.63
CA TYR A 166 -5.03 26.01 -4.61
C TYR A 166 -4.15 27.20 -5.04
N PRO A 167 -4.54 28.45 -4.73
CA PRO A 167 -3.68 29.60 -4.96
C PRO A 167 -2.43 29.51 -4.08
N LEU A 168 -1.30 30.03 -4.59
CA LEU A 168 -0.05 30.11 -3.85
C LEU A 168 -0.22 31.04 -2.63
N GLN A 169 0.03 30.52 -1.44
CA GLN A 169 0.03 31.30 -0.20
C GLN A 169 1.38 31.98 -0.03
N LEU A 170 1.63 33.02 -0.82
CA LEU A 170 2.84 33.84 -0.74
C LEU A 170 2.60 35.00 0.24
N GLU A 171 3.56 35.26 1.12
CA GLU A 171 3.60 36.53 1.85
C GLU A 171 3.87 37.66 0.84
N ASP A 172 3.30 38.85 1.06
CA ASP A 172 3.25 39.99 0.11
C ASP A 172 4.60 40.43 -0.50
N SER A 173 5.73 39.91 0.00
CA SER A 173 7.09 40.21 -0.44
C SER A 173 7.84 39.05 -1.13
N THR A 174 7.24 37.86 -1.25
CA THR A 174 7.90 36.67 -1.81
C THR A 174 7.33 36.27 -3.17
N SER A 175 8.15 36.29 -4.22
CA SER A 175 7.80 35.70 -5.51
C SER A 175 8.05 34.19 -5.49
N TYR A 176 7.14 33.39 -6.05
CA TYR A 176 7.34 31.96 -6.21
C TYR A 176 8.56 31.67 -7.10
N GLU A 177 9.57 31.02 -6.53
CA GLU A 177 10.72 30.49 -7.25
C GLU A 177 10.50 28.99 -7.47
N TYR A 178 10.34 28.57 -8.73
CA TYR A 178 10.25 27.16 -9.06
C TYR A 178 11.59 26.47 -8.76
N ARG A 179 11.53 25.38 -8.01
CA ARG A 179 12.68 24.48 -7.79
C ARG A 179 12.38 23.14 -8.39
N GLU A 180 13.36 22.58 -9.09
CA GLU A 180 13.24 21.21 -9.58
C GLU A 180 13.18 20.23 -8.38
N PRO A 181 12.37 19.17 -8.48
CA PRO A 181 12.32 18.15 -7.45
C PRO A 181 13.70 17.49 -7.28
N GLU A 182 14.15 17.32 -6.05
CA GLU A 182 15.44 16.66 -5.75
C GLU A 182 15.52 15.23 -6.31
N GLN A 183 14.36 14.59 -6.47
CA GLN A 183 14.24 13.27 -7.07
C GLN A 183 13.13 13.29 -8.12
N ALA A 184 13.54 13.32 -9.39
CA ALA A 184 12.61 13.18 -10.50
C ALA A 184 11.96 11.76 -10.49
N PRO A 185 10.72 11.62 -11.01
CA PRO A 185 10.13 10.30 -11.24
C PRO A 185 11.08 9.41 -12.04
N ILE A 186 11.19 8.14 -11.66
CA ILE A 186 12.12 7.16 -12.23
C ILE A 186 11.60 6.68 -13.59
N SER A 187 11.50 7.59 -14.57
CA SER A 187 10.82 7.42 -15.86
C SER A 187 9.34 7.04 -15.78
N PRO A 188 8.43 7.70 -16.52
CA PRO A 188 7.05 7.22 -16.55
C PRO A 188 7.00 5.82 -17.19
N PRO A 189 6.16 4.89 -16.71
CA PRO A 189 6.08 3.52 -17.24
C PRO A 189 5.76 3.46 -18.74
N TYR A 190 5.14 4.51 -19.28
CA TYR A 190 4.85 4.68 -20.70
C TYR A 190 5.96 5.38 -21.51
N ALA A 191 7.10 5.75 -20.92
CA ALA A 191 8.20 6.43 -21.61
C ALA A 191 8.71 5.64 -22.83
N HIS A 192 8.81 4.31 -22.69
CA HIS A 192 9.18 3.42 -23.78
C HIS A 192 8.11 3.36 -24.87
N PHE A 193 6.83 3.33 -24.50
CA PHE A 193 5.73 3.37 -25.46
C PHE A 193 5.72 4.70 -26.24
N LEU A 194 5.89 5.83 -25.56
CA LEU A 194 6.00 7.15 -26.18
C LEU A 194 7.20 7.25 -27.12
N SER A 195 8.35 6.67 -26.73
CA SER A 195 9.53 6.65 -27.60
C SER A 195 9.31 5.77 -28.84
N LEU A 196 8.57 4.66 -28.72
CA LEU A 196 8.22 3.80 -29.85
C LEU A 196 7.19 4.45 -30.78
N GLN A 197 6.20 5.18 -30.25
CA GLN A 197 5.29 6.01 -31.06
C GLN A 197 6.04 7.13 -31.77
N HIS A 198 6.93 7.85 -31.06
CA HIS A 198 7.74 8.92 -31.60
C HIS A 198 8.67 8.44 -32.73
N ASN A 199 9.22 7.23 -32.58
CA ASN A 199 10.04 6.58 -33.60
C ASN A 199 9.24 5.84 -34.69
N HIS A 200 7.91 6.04 -34.75
CA HIS A 200 6.99 5.38 -35.70
C HIS A 200 7.07 3.84 -35.72
N LYS A 201 7.55 3.20 -34.65
CA LYS A 201 7.66 1.75 -34.53
C LYS A 201 6.35 1.07 -34.14
N ILE A 202 5.39 1.83 -33.63
CA ILE A 202 4.04 1.37 -33.28
C ILE A 202 3.03 2.46 -33.68
N ARG A 203 1.93 2.09 -34.34
CA ARG A 203 0.78 2.96 -34.63
C ARG A 203 -0.37 2.63 -33.67
N THR A 204 -0.98 3.65 -33.08
CA THR A 204 -2.25 3.52 -32.36
C THR A 204 -3.34 3.21 -33.37
N LEU A 205 -4.05 2.09 -33.18
CA LEU A 205 -5.24 1.76 -33.96
C LEU A 205 -6.38 2.65 -33.45
N HIS A 206 -6.90 3.52 -34.32
CA HIS A 206 -8.14 4.26 -34.11
C HIS A 206 -9.33 3.42 -34.58
#